data_AF-M4B8J7-F1
#
_entry.id   AF-M4B8J7-F1
#
_cell.length_a   1.000
_cell.length_b   1.000
_cell.length_c   1.000
_cell.angle_alpha   90.00
_cell.angle_beta   90.00
_cell.angle_gamma   90.00
#
_symmetry.space_group_name_H-M   'P 1'
#
loop_
_entity.id
_entity.type
_entity.pdbx_description
1 polymer ?
#
loop_
_entity_poly.entity_id
_entity_poly.type
_entity_poly.pdbx_seq_one_letter_code
_entity_poly.pdbx_strand_id
1 'polypeptide(L)'
;MLNVLDRADRPLTMLREIRELLEPETGVFLLAVVLPFSAFVEVGTQRLAPAEKLSMQGGLCVENVAFEVAANLLWRNVLRPAGFKLRRFSRVPYLCRGDLHQPYYVLSDAIFVLQVDDKGAAEGV
;
A
#
# COMPACT_ATOMS: atom_id res chain seq x y z
N MET A 1 7.72 4.61 3.21
CA MET A 1 6.39 4.77 3.85
C MET A 1 6.05 3.50 4.60
N LEU A 2 5.78 3.61 5.90
CA LEU A 2 5.59 2.44 6.77
C LEU A 2 4.18 2.44 7.36
N ASN A 3 3.27 1.63 6.82
CA ASN A 3 1.90 1.43 7.33
C ASN A 3 1.09 2.74 7.43
N VAL A 4 1.16 3.57 6.38
CA VAL A 4 0.40 4.83 6.25
C VAL A 4 -0.58 4.79 5.07
N LEU A 5 -0.37 3.92 4.07
CA LEU A 5 -1.16 3.91 2.83
C LEU A 5 -2.66 3.70 3.07
N ASP A 6 -3.00 2.87 4.05
CA ASP A 6 -4.36 2.58 4.49
C ASP A 6 -5.01 3.72 5.29
N ARG A 7 -4.22 4.68 5.77
CA ARG A 7 -4.67 5.86 6.53
C ARG A 7 -4.66 7.15 5.73
N ALA A 8 -4.19 7.10 4.49
CA ALA A 8 -4.17 8.25 3.60
C ALA A 8 -5.59 8.54 3.07
N ASP A 9 -5.98 9.81 3.04
CA ASP A 9 -7.22 10.25 2.39
C ASP A 9 -7.12 10.17 0.86
N ARG A 10 -5.92 10.45 0.33
CA ARG A 10 -5.62 10.46 -1.11
C ARG A 10 -4.44 9.55 -1.45
N PRO A 11 -4.58 8.21 -1.26
CA PRO A 11 -3.47 7.27 -1.43
C PRO A 11 -2.92 7.19 -2.86
N LEU A 12 -3.72 7.43 -3.90
CA LEU A 12 -3.22 7.39 -5.29
C LEU A 12 -2.39 8.63 -5.60
N THR A 13 -2.86 9.81 -5.17
CA THR A 13 -2.11 11.06 -5.26
C THR A 13 -0.78 10.94 -4.51
N MET A 14 -0.80 10.41 -3.28
CA MET A 14 0.41 10.17 -2.50
C MET A 14 1.42 9.26 -3.21
N LEU A 15 0.97 8.16 -3.82
CA LEU A 15 1.86 7.27 -4.57
C LEU A 15 2.48 7.96 -5.80
N ARG A 16 1.70 8.79 -6.50
CA ARG A 16 2.20 9.58 -7.64
C ARG A 16 3.24 10.60 -7.19
N GLU A 17 2.98 11.34 -6.12
CA GLU A 17 3.93 12.32 -5.57
C GLU A 17 5.22 11.65 -5.10
N ILE A 18 5.13 10.49 -4.43
CA ILE A 18 6.30 9.69 -4.06
C ILE A 18 7.11 9.33 -5.31
N ARG A 19 6.46 8.86 -6.38
CA ARG A 19 7.15 8.52 -7.63
C ARG A 19 7.88 9.73 -8.20
N GLU A 20 7.24 10.91 -8.23
CA GLU A 20 7.81 12.15 -8.77
C GLU A 20 9.02 12.65 -7.96
N LEU A 21 9.06 12.34 -6.66
CA LEU A 21 10.17 12.70 -5.77
C LEU A 21 11.35 11.73 -5.79
N LEU A 22 11.18 10.53 -6.35
CA LEU A 22 12.26 9.54 -6.41
C LEU A 22 13.24 9.84 -7.54
N GLU A 23 14.52 9.72 -7.24
CA GLU A 23 15.56 9.69 -8.27
C GLU A 23 15.33 8.47 -9.20
N PRO A 24 15.17 8.65 -10.53
CA PRO A 24 14.72 7.59 -11.42
C PRO A 24 15.56 6.30 -11.39
N GLU A 25 16.88 6.43 -11.37
CA GLU A 25 17.78 5.28 -11.51
C GLU A 25 18.14 4.63 -10.17
N THR A 26 18.31 5.44 -9.13
CA THR A 26 18.88 5.02 -7.84
C THR A 26 17.89 5.10 -6.69
N GLY A 27 16.81 5.87 -6.84
CA GLY A 27 15.81 6.08 -5.81
C GLY A 27 15.13 4.77 -5.42
N VAL A 28 14.95 4.57 -4.11
CA VAL A 28 14.30 3.40 -3.55
C VAL A 28 13.11 3.85 -2.71
N PHE A 29 11.95 3.26 -3.01
CA PHE A 29 10.76 3.41 -2.22
C PHE A 29 10.46 2.12 -1.46
N LEU A 30 10.60 2.18 -0.13
CA LEU A 30 10.19 1.11 0.76
C LEU A 30 8.74 1.34 1.19
N LEU A 31 7.86 0.43 0.82
CA LEU A 31 6.45 0.42 1.23
C LEU A 31 6.21 -0.76 2.17
N ALA A 32 5.76 -0.47 3.40
CA ALA A 32 5.13 -1.45 4.30
C ALA A 32 3.63 -1.20 4.34
N VAL A 33 2.84 -2.27 4.26
CA VAL A 33 1.38 -2.22 4.25
C VAL A 33 0.78 -3.54 4.74
N VAL A 34 -0.09 -3.44 5.74
CA VAL A 34 -0.86 -4.57 6.26
C VAL A 34 -1.85 -5.08 5.19
N LEU A 35 -1.90 -6.40 5.03
CA LEU A 35 -2.82 -7.07 4.12
C LEU A 35 -3.59 -8.20 4.83
N PRO A 36 -4.86 -8.44 4.45
CA PRO A 36 -5.60 -7.79 3.34
C PRO A 36 -5.97 -6.32 3.61
N PHE A 37 -6.18 -5.55 2.56
CA PHE A 37 -6.18 -4.09 2.64
C PHE A 37 -7.44 -3.53 3.33
N SER A 38 -7.29 -2.61 4.27
CA SER A 38 -8.42 -1.98 4.97
C SER A 38 -8.15 -0.50 5.18
N ALA A 39 -8.78 0.37 4.39
CA ALA A 39 -8.51 1.80 4.43
C ALA A 39 -9.59 2.62 5.15
N PHE A 40 -9.14 3.57 5.97
CA PHE A 40 -9.99 4.57 6.60
C PHE A 40 -9.16 5.79 7.06
N VAL A 41 -9.80 6.94 7.10
CA VAL A 41 -9.21 8.21 7.55
C VAL A 41 -9.77 8.57 8.92
N GLU A 42 -8.90 8.97 9.85
CA GLU A 42 -9.31 9.45 11.16
C GLU A 42 -9.50 10.96 11.13
N VAL A 43 -10.76 11.41 11.29
CA VAL A 43 -11.12 12.84 11.39
C VAL A 43 -11.69 13.07 12.79
N GLY A 44 -10.85 13.59 13.68
CA GLY A 44 -11.17 13.66 15.11
C GLY A 44 -11.40 12.26 15.68
N THR A 45 -12.61 11.99 16.16
CA THR A 45 -13.01 10.67 16.69
C THR A 45 -13.71 9.78 15.65
N GLN A 46 -13.89 10.25 14.41
CA GLN A 46 -14.60 9.54 13.36
C GLN A 46 -13.65 8.80 12.43
N ARG A 47 -14.11 7.67 11.90
CA ARG A 47 -13.46 6.94 10.80
C ARG A 47 -14.28 7.12 9.54
N LEU A 48 -13.69 7.75 8.54
CA LEU A 48 -14.31 8.04 7.25
C LEU A 48 -13.65 7.21 6.14
N ALA A 49 -14.37 7.02 5.05
CA ALA A 49 -13.78 6.47 3.84
C ALA A 49 -12.81 7.50 3.21
N PRO A 50 -11.67 7.06 2.65
CA PRO A 50 -10.77 7.96 1.96
C PRO A 50 -11.41 8.54 0.68
N ALA A 51 -11.05 9.76 0.33
CA ALA A 51 -11.47 10.42 -0.90
C ALA A 51 -11.02 9.67 -2.16
N GLU A 52 -9.83 9.05 -2.13
CA GLU A 52 -9.36 8.17 -3.21
C GLU A 52 -9.32 6.70 -2.76
N LYS A 53 -9.84 5.81 -3.60
CA LYS A 53 -9.87 4.38 -3.32
C LYS A 53 -8.87 3.63 -4.18
N LEU A 54 -8.11 2.74 -3.57
CA LEU A 54 -7.27 1.80 -4.30
C LEU A 54 -8.12 0.73 -4.99
N SER A 55 -7.79 0.39 -6.24
CA SER A 55 -8.50 -0.62 -7.02
C SER A 55 -8.08 -2.05 -6.61
N MET A 56 -8.44 -2.44 -5.38
CA MET A 56 -8.05 -3.73 -4.80
C MET A 56 -8.84 -4.92 -5.36
N GLN A 57 -9.99 -4.71 -6.02
CA GLN A 57 -10.77 -5.73 -6.77
C GLN A 57 -10.82 -7.12 -6.10
N GLY A 58 -11.37 -7.24 -4.89
CA GLY A 58 -11.34 -8.50 -4.14
C GLY A 58 -10.22 -8.58 -3.08
N GLY A 59 -9.34 -7.58 -3.01
CA GLY A 59 -8.19 -7.55 -2.09
C GLY A 59 -8.44 -6.90 -0.73
N LEU A 60 -9.70 -6.64 -0.36
CA LEU A 60 -10.03 -5.94 0.89
C LEU A 60 -10.15 -6.90 2.07
N CYS A 61 -9.89 -6.39 3.28
CA CYS A 61 -10.04 -7.13 4.54
C CYS A 61 -11.46 -7.67 4.74
N VAL A 62 -12.49 -6.91 4.34
CA VAL A 62 -13.89 -7.32 4.42
C VAL A 62 -14.23 -8.51 3.50
N GLU A 63 -13.40 -8.79 2.51
CA GLU A 63 -13.57 -9.92 1.58
C GLU A 63 -12.86 -11.20 2.07
N ASN A 64 -12.16 -11.12 3.22
CA ASN A 64 -11.50 -12.23 3.91
C ASN A 64 -10.58 -13.08 3.00
N VAL A 65 -9.86 -12.42 2.09
CA VAL A 65 -8.96 -13.08 1.15
C VAL A 65 -7.62 -13.44 1.78
N ALA A 66 -6.94 -14.42 1.20
CA ALA A 66 -5.59 -14.77 1.58
C ALA A 66 -4.60 -13.61 1.32
N PHE A 67 -3.56 -13.54 2.16
CA PHE A 67 -2.51 -12.53 2.06
C PHE A 67 -1.90 -12.46 0.65
N GLU A 68 -1.57 -13.61 0.06
CA GLU A 68 -0.91 -13.73 -1.23
C GLU A 68 -1.77 -13.15 -2.36
N VAL A 69 -3.10 -13.31 -2.26
CA VAL A 69 -4.06 -12.75 -3.20
C VAL A 69 -4.09 -11.24 -3.08
N ALA A 70 -4.24 -10.71 -1.87
CA ALA A 70 -4.27 -9.27 -1.63
C ALA A 70 -2.94 -8.59 -2.05
N ALA A 71 -1.79 -9.24 -1.79
CA ALA A 71 -0.48 -8.73 -2.17
C ALA A 71 -0.31 -8.67 -3.69
N ASN A 72 -0.75 -9.71 -4.39
CA ASN A 72 -0.74 -9.73 -5.85
C ASN A 72 -1.67 -8.67 -6.46
N LEU A 73 -2.86 -8.46 -5.88
CA LEU A 73 -3.80 -7.44 -6.32
C LEU A 73 -3.26 -6.02 -6.10
N LEU A 74 -2.65 -5.75 -4.93
CA LEU A 74 -1.99 -4.48 -4.66
C LEU A 74 -0.87 -4.20 -5.69
N TRP A 75 -0.04 -5.21 -5.97
CA TRP A 75 1.01 -5.08 -6.98
C TRP A 75 0.43 -4.78 -8.38
N ARG A 76 -0.47 -5.63 -8.87
CA ARG A 76 -0.97 -5.58 -10.25
C ARG A 76 -1.83 -4.36 -10.54
N ASN A 77 -2.67 -3.97 -9.58
CA ASN A 77 -3.72 -2.98 -9.82
C ASN A 77 -3.37 -1.60 -9.28
N VAL A 78 -2.38 -1.49 -8.38
CA VAL A 78 -2.03 -0.22 -7.74
C VAL A 78 -0.57 0.14 -8.00
N LEU A 79 0.38 -0.67 -7.51
CA LEU A 79 1.80 -0.27 -7.51
C LEU A 79 2.41 -0.24 -8.92
N ARG A 80 2.14 -1.26 -9.73
CA ARG A 80 2.64 -1.31 -11.11
C ARG A 80 2.01 -0.19 -11.98
N PRO A 81 0.68 0.02 -11.99
CA PRO A 81 0.09 1.16 -12.71
C PRO A 81 0.52 2.53 -12.19
N ALA A 82 0.88 2.65 -10.91
CA ALA A 82 1.44 3.87 -10.34
C ALA A 82 2.89 4.15 -10.81
N GLY A 83 3.46 3.33 -11.71
CA GLY A 83 4.75 3.56 -12.32
C GLY A 83 5.94 3.08 -11.50
N PHE A 84 5.73 2.05 -10.67
CA PHE A 84 6.80 1.40 -9.90
C PHE A 84 7.21 0.05 -10.48
N LYS A 85 8.52 -0.22 -10.45
CA LYS A 85 9.10 -1.56 -10.67
C LYS A 85 9.43 -2.24 -9.34
N LEU A 86 9.10 -3.53 -9.24
CA LEU A 86 9.36 -4.34 -8.04
C LEU A 86 10.81 -4.85 -8.02
N ARG A 87 11.55 -4.57 -6.95
CA ARG A 87 12.91 -5.10 -6.73
C ARG A 87 12.90 -6.31 -5.81
N ARG A 88 12.18 -6.20 -4.70
CA ARG A 88 12.06 -7.23 -3.66
C ARG A 88 10.70 -7.14 -3.00
N PHE A 89 10.22 -8.28 -2.54
CA PHE A 89 8.99 -8.42 -1.78
C PHE A 89 9.24 -9.37 -0.60
N SER A 90 8.62 -9.10 0.54
CA SER A 90 8.62 -10.03 1.66
C SER A 90 7.33 -9.91 2.46
N ARG A 91 6.96 -11.00 3.13
CA ARG A 91 5.90 -11.03 4.14
C ARG A 91 6.57 -11.03 5.52
N VAL A 92 6.18 -10.09 6.37
CA VAL A 92 6.71 -9.97 7.74
C VAL A 92 5.58 -9.79 8.74
N PRO A 93 5.76 -10.08 10.04
CA PRO A 93 4.75 -9.78 11.05
C PRO A 93 4.64 -8.27 11.30
N TYR A 94 3.42 -7.75 11.39
CA TYR A 94 3.12 -6.41 11.89
C TYR A 94 2.52 -6.48 13.29
N LEU A 95 3.19 -5.85 14.25
CA LEU A 95 2.71 -5.76 15.63
C LEU A 95 2.04 -4.41 15.84
N CYS A 96 0.75 -4.40 16.15
CA CYS A 96 0.02 -3.17 16.45
C CYS A 96 -0.68 -3.22 17.80
N ARG A 97 -1.00 -2.02 18.31
CA ARG A 97 -1.76 -1.87 19.55
C ARG A 97 -3.07 -2.66 19.43
N GLY A 98 -3.35 -3.46 20.46
CA GLY A 98 -4.59 -4.19 20.56
C GLY A 98 -5.70 -3.35 21.20
N ASP A 99 -6.64 -4.02 21.83
CA ASP A 99 -7.83 -3.44 22.46
C ASP A 99 -7.90 -3.81 23.96
N LEU A 100 -9.09 -3.69 24.54
CA LEU A 100 -9.33 -4.04 25.95
C LEU A 100 -9.21 -5.54 26.23
N HIS A 101 -9.27 -6.40 25.21
CA HIS A 101 -9.24 -7.85 25.33
C HIS A 101 -7.88 -8.45 25.00
N GLN A 102 -7.14 -7.85 24.06
CA GLN A 102 -5.83 -8.31 23.66
C GLN A 102 -4.84 -7.13 23.61
N PRO A 103 -3.64 -7.23 24.22
CA PRO A 103 -2.73 -6.08 24.32
C PRO A 103 -2.11 -5.66 22.98
N TYR A 104 -1.96 -6.61 22.06
CA TYR A 104 -1.42 -6.38 20.72
C TYR A 104 -1.99 -7.36 19.71
N TYR A 105 -2.13 -6.96 18.45
CA TYR A 105 -2.41 -7.87 17.35
C TYR A 105 -1.17 -8.14 16.52
N VAL A 106 -1.10 -9.35 15.95
CA VAL A 106 -0.09 -9.73 14.97
C VAL A 106 -0.80 -9.91 13.63
N LEU A 107 -0.51 -9.03 12.69
CA LEU A 107 -1.07 -9.04 11.34
C LEU A 107 0.02 -9.38 10.31
N SER A 108 -0.38 -9.66 9.08
CA SER A 108 0.56 -9.88 7.98
C SER A 108 0.89 -8.56 7.30
N ASP A 109 2.15 -8.17 7.32
CA ASP A 109 2.67 -7.00 6.61
C ASP A 109 3.32 -7.43 5.30
N ALA A 110 3.17 -6.61 4.27
CA ALA A 110 3.85 -6.74 3.01
C ALA A 110 4.90 -5.64 2.88
N ILE A 111 6.17 -6.04 2.69
CA ILE A 111 7.26 -5.12 2.41
C ILE A 111 7.57 -5.17 0.91
N PHE A 112 7.31 -4.08 0.22
CA PHE A 112 7.70 -3.88 -1.18
C PHE A 112 8.90 -2.94 -1.23
N VAL A 113 9.97 -3.39 -1.90
CA VAL A 113 11.08 -2.53 -2.31
C VAL A 113 10.85 -2.17 -3.78
N LEU A 114 10.57 -0.90 -4.01
CA LEU A 114 10.13 -0.36 -5.29
C LEU A 114 11.13 0.67 -5.81
N GLN A 115 11.12 0.87 -7.11
CA GLN A 115 11.83 1.96 -7.80
C GLN A 115 10.94 2.52 -8.91
N VAL A 116 11.32 3.66 -9.48
CA VAL A 116 10.64 4.21 -10.65
C VAL A 116 10.78 3.26 -11.84
N ASP A 117 9.67 3.00 -12.53
CA ASP A 117 9.69 2.27 -13.80
C ASP A 117 9.86 3.24 -14.97
N ASP A 118 11.08 3.32 -15.50
CA ASP A 118 11.46 4.24 -16.58
C ASP A 118 10.73 3.95 -17.90
N LYS A 119 10.22 2.72 -18.07
CA LYS A 119 9.49 2.32 -19.28
C LYS A 119 8.09 2.93 -19.38
N GLY A 120 7.52 3.43 -18.28
CA GLY A 120 6.20 4.06 -18.29
C GLY A 120 6.18 5.48 -18.87
N ALA A 121 7.33 6.12 -19.08
CA ALA A 121 7.41 7.47 -19.65
C ALA A 121 7.47 7.50 -21.19
N ALA A 122 7.76 6.35 -21.82
CA ALA A 122 8.01 6.27 -23.27
C ALA A 122 6.77 5.93 -24.13
N GLU A 123 5.63 5.60 -23.51
CA GLU A 123 4.39 5.22 -24.24
C GLU A 123 3.32 6.34 -24.24
N GLY A 124 3.72 7.59 -23.98
CA GLY A 124 2.81 8.74 -23.84
C GLY A 124 3.11 9.94 -24.75
N VAL A 125 3.78 9.75 -25.89
CA VAL A 125 3.97 10.78 -26.93
C VAL A 125 3.41 10.28 -28.26
#